data_AF-A0A8W7P5I5-F1
#
_entry.id   AF-A0A8W7P5I5-F1
#
_cell.length_a   1.000
_cell.length_b   1.000
_cell.length_c   1.000
_cell.angle_alpha   90.00
_cell.angle_beta   90.00
_cell.angle_gamma   90.00
#
_symmetry.space_group_name_H-M   'P 1'
#
loop_
_entity.id
_entity.type
_entity.pdbx_description
1 polymer ?
#
loop_
_entity_poly.entity_id
_entity_poly.type
_entity_poly.pdbx_seq_one_letter_code
_entity_poly.pdbx_strand_id
1 'polypeptide(L)'
;MNAYSLTLCKAMKWYRKLGFDLLLNTAVANAYLLYKDATNKQVSISEFRKELAVHLTQFCAAETIDPLSIVEPMIGIKTQHYFERKLGVTHTVRRYRKQCYAENVARLGRTKGKIVTKKVAT
;
A
#
# COMPACT_ATOMS: atom_id res chain seq x y z
N MET A 1 -17.96 4.47 -23.20
CA MET A 1 -18.07 3.96 -21.81
C MET A 1 -16.92 2.97 -21.60
N ASN A 2 -15.75 3.45 -21.18
CA ASN A 2 -14.54 2.64 -21.11
C ASN A 2 -14.49 1.87 -19.79
N ALA A 3 -15.02 0.66 -19.79
CA ALA A 3 -14.96 -0.29 -18.67
C ALA A 3 -13.62 -1.05 -18.63
N TYR A 4 -12.50 -0.39 -18.92
CA TYR A 4 -11.21 -1.05 -19.02
C TYR A 4 -10.27 -0.56 -17.90
N SER A 5 -9.93 -1.48 -17.01
CA SER A 5 -8.68 -1.49 -16.21
C SER A 5 -8.54 -0.57 -14.99
N LEU A 6 -9.58 -0.29 -14.21
CA LEU A 6 -9.38 0.17 -12.83
C LEU A 6 -9.30 -1.04 -11.88
N THR A 7 -8.14 -1.23 -11.25
CA THR A 7 -7.97 -2.10 -10.08
C THR A 7 -8.80 -1.50 -8.95
N LEU A 8 -10.05 -1.98 -8.86
CA LEU A 8 -11.07 -1.45 -7.98
C LEU A 8 -10.68 -1.70 -6.51
N CYS A 9 -9.96 -0.75 -5.90
CA CYS A 9 -9.71 -0.77 -4.46
C CYS A 9 -11.05 -0.57 -3.73
N LYS A 10 -11.56 -1.64 -3.12
CA LYS A 10 -12.87 -1.77 -2.47
C LYS A 10 -13.19 -0.71 -1.39
N ALA A 11 -12.23 0.16 -1.02
CA ALA A 11 -12.33 1.13 0.07
C ALA A 11 -12.40 2.61 -0.38
N MET A 12 -12.38 2.93 -1.68
CA MET A 12 -12.34 4.32 -2.14
C MET A 12 -13.74 4.95 -2.31
N LYS A 13 -13.93 6.16 -1.76
CA LYS A 13 -15.17 6.93 -1.94
C LYS A 13 -15.43 7.21 -3.43
N TRP A 14 -16.69 7.10 -3.86
CA TRP A 14 -17.09 7.10 -5.28
C TRP A 14 -16.56 8.31 -6.08
N TYR A 15 -16.53 9.50 -5.48
CA TYR A 15 -16.07 10.72 -6.16
C TYR A 15 -14.56 10.70 -6.41
N ARG A 16 -13.77 10.08 -5.51
CA ARG A 16 -12.33 9.91 -5.74
C ARG A 16 -12.09 8.97 -6.90
N LYS A 17 -12.87 7.90 -7.00
CA LYS A 17 -12.82 6.97 -8.15
C LYS A 17 -13.07 7.71 -9.46
N LEU A 18 -14.09 8.57 -9.51
CA LEU A 18 -14.40 9.40 -10.68
C LEU A 18 -13.26 10.36 -11.03
N GLY A 19 -12.66 11.02 -10.03
CA GLY A 19 -11.52 11.90 -10.23
C GLY A 19 -10.31 11.17 -10.81
N PHE A 20 -9.94 10.02 -10.24
CA PHE A 20 -8.83 9.22 -10.77
C PHE A 20 -9.11 8.67 -12.16
N ASP A 21 -10.32 8.18 -12.41
CA ASP A 21 -10.70 7.64 -13.73
C ASP A 21 -10.62 8.73 -14.81
N LEU A 22 -11.15 9.92 -14.53
CA LEU A 22 -11.12 11.04 -15.47
C LEU A 22 -9.69 11.54 -15.68
N LEU A 23 -9.01 11.95 -14.60
CA LEU A 23 -7.71 12.61 -14.70
C LEU A 23 -6.64 11.66 -15.23
N LEU A 24 -6.60 10.41 -14.76
CA LEU A 24 -5.57 9.46 -15.18
C LEU A 24 -5.78 9.02 -16.63
N ASN A 25 -7.02 8.71 -17.05
CA ASN A 25 -7.24 8.31 -18.45
C ASN A 25 -6.96 9.47 -19.41
N THR A 26 -7.35 10.70 -19.07
CA THR A 26 -7.06 11.87 -19.90
C THR A 26 -5.55 12.13 -19.97
N ALA A 27 -4.84 12.09 -18.84
CA ALA A 27 -3.39 12.27 -18.82
C ALA A 27 -2.65 11.20 -19.64
N VAL A 28 -3.01 9.92 -19.47
CA VAL A 28 -2.40 8.80 -20.19
C VAL A 28 -2.71 8.86 -21.69
N ALA A 29 -3.93 9.26 -22.08
CA ALA A 29 -4.29 9.41 -23.48
C ALA A 29 -3.50 10.55 -24.15
N ASN A 30 -3.36 11.70 -23.48
CA ASN A 30 -2.56 12.81 -23.98
C ASN A 30 -1.08 12.45 -24.09
N ALA A 31 -0.53 11.78 -23.08
CA ALA A 31 0.85 11.30 -23.09
C ALA A 31 1.10 10.28 -24.23
N TYR A 32 0.12 9.41 -24.51
CA TYR A 32 0.20 8.47 -25.61
C TYR A 32 0.25 9.15 -26.99
N LEU A 33 -0.57 10.19 -27.20
CA LEU A 33 -0.54 10.97 -28.45
C LEU A 33 0.81 11.66 -28.62
N LEU A 34 1.30 12.32 -27.56
CA LEU A 34 2.60 12.98 -27.58
C LEU A 34 3.75 11.99 -27.83
N TYR A 35 3.71 10.81 -27.22
CA TYR A 35 4.70 9.76 -27.44
C TYR A 35 4.75 9.28 -28.89
N LYS A 36 3.59 9.11 -29.52
CA LYS A 36 3.49 8.75 -30.94
C LYS A 36 4.08 9.83 -31.83
N ASP A 37 3.77 11.10 -31.56
CA ASP A 37 4.25 12.22 -32.35
C ASP A 37 5.77 12.40 -32.20
N ALA A 38 6.29 12.28 -30.96
CA ALA A 38 7.71 12.44 -30.68
C ALA A 38 8.57 11.28 -31.20
N THR A 39 8.08 10.04 -31.10
CA THR A 39 8.89 8.84 -31.40
C THR A 39 8.60 8.27 -32.78
N ASN A 40 7.53 8.72 -33.45
CA ASN A 40 7.00 8.16 -34.71
C ASN A 40 6.73 6.64 -34.67
N LYS A 41 6.62 6.06 -33.48
CA LYS A 41 6.34 4.63 -33.28
C LYS A 41 4.84 4.40 -33.18
N GLN A 42 4.33 3.42 -33.92
CA GLN A 42 2.96 2.96 -33.78
C GLN A 42 2.89 1.86 -32.72
N VAL A 43 2.69 2.26 -31.48
CA VAL A 43 2.44 1.35 -30.34
C VAL A 43 0.93 1.35 -30.04
N SER A 44 0.35 0.22 -29.64
CA SER A 44 -1.04 0.19 -29.19
C SER A 44 -1.19 0.87 -27.83
N ILE A 45 -2.35 1.48 -27.54
CA ILE A 45 -2.59 2.13 -26.24
C ILE A 45 -2.44 1.16 -25.05
N SER A 46 -2.78 -0.11 -25.26
CA SER A 46 -2.65 -1.17 -24.26
C SER A 46 -1.19 -1.48 -23.94
N GLU A 47 -0.34 -1.49 -24.95
CA GLU A 47 1.09 -1.75 -24.81
C GLU A 47 1.82 -0.54 -24.20
N PHE A 48 1.48 0.67 -24.63
CA PHE A 48 1.94 1.90 -24.00
C PHE A 48 1.62 1.92 -22.50
N ARG A 49 0.40 1.52 -22.10
CA ARG A 49 0.01 1.44 -20.67
C ARG A 49 0.84 0.41 -19.91
N LYS A 50 1.18 -0.73 -20.53
CA LYS A 50 2.05 -1.74 -19.90
C LYS A 50 3.46 -1.20 -19.71
N GLU A 51 4.05 -0.63 -20.76
CA GLU A 51 5.39 -0.02 -20.70
C GLU A 51 5.42 1.11 -19.65
N LEU A 52 4.42 1.99 -19.64
CA LEU A 52 4.29 3.04 -18.64
C LEU A 52 4.25 2.48 -17.22
N ALA A 53 3.44 1.45 -16.97
CA ALA A 53 3.34 0.82 -15.66
C ALA A 53 4.66 0.17 -15.24
N VAL A 54 5.32 -0.52 -16.17
CA VAL A 54 6.64 -1.13 -15.99
C VAL A 54 7.67 -0.06 -15.63
N HIS A 55 7.79 1.00 -16.42
CA HIS A 55 8.69 2.12 -16.13
C HIS A 55 8.41 2.72 -14.76
N LEU A 56 7.17 3.11 -14.44
CA LEU A 56 6.83 3.74 -13.17
C LEU A 56 7.04 2.84 -11.94
N THR A 57 7.03 1.52 -12.10
CA THR A 57 7.18 0.56 -10.97
C THR A 57 8.56 -0.04 -10.85
N GLN A 58 9.37 -0.03 -11.92
CA GLN A 58 10.72 -0.59 -11.93
C GLN A 58 11.80 0.39 -11.46
N PHE A 59 11.51 1.69 -11.32
CA PHE A 59 12.43 2.69 -10.75
C PHE A 59 12.83 2.46 -9.27
N CYS A 60 12.44 1.36 -8.63
CA CYS A 60 12.84 1.03 -7.27
C CYS A 60 14.23 0.38 -7.13
N ALA A 61 14.98 0.18 -8.21
CA ALA A 61 16.37 -0.29 -8.13
C ALA A 61 17.25 0.49 -9.10
N ALA A 62 18.18 1.28 -8.55
CA ALA A 62 19.24 2.04 -9.22
C ALA A 62 18.89 3.43 -9.79
N GLU A 63 19.32 4.43 -9.01
CA GLU A 63 20.03 5.66 -9.44
C GLU A 63 19.26 6.84 -10.09
N THR A 64 19.14 7.89 -9.26
CA THR A 64 19.38 9.34 -9.52
C THR A 64 18.82 9.99 -10.80
N ILE A 65 17.86 10.90 -10.64
CA ILE A 65 17.99 12.38 -10.83
C ILE A 65 16.62 13.02 -10.49
N ASP A 66 16.61 13.92 -9.50
CA ASP A 66 15.50 14.82 -9.17
C ASP A 66 15.78 16.22 -9.73
N PRO A 67 14.86 16.86 -10.48
CA PRO A 67 14.85 18.30 -10.64
C PRO A 67 13.61 18.90 -9.95
N LEU A 68 13.60 18.91 -8.60
CA LEU A 68 12.58 19.45 -7.65
C LEU A 68 11.62 18.35 -7.11
N SER A 69 11.92 17.70 -5.98
CA SER A 69 11.92 18.25 -4.60
C SER A 69 10.66 19.02 -4.17
N ILE A 70 9.53 18.89 -4.87
CA ILE A 70 8.25 19.42 -4.36
C ILE A 70 7.26 18.27 -4.25
N VAL A 71 6.80 18.04 -3.02
CA VAL A 71 5.87 17.01 -2.57
C VAL A 71 6.51 15.69 -2.12
N GLU A 72 7.27 15.75 -1.03
CA GLU A 72 7.14 14.74 0.02
C GLU A 72 6.48 15.41 1.25
N PRO A 73 5.60 14.68 1.96
CA PRO A 73 6.13 13.81 3.00
C PRO A 73 5.63 12.37 2.91
N MET A 74 6.59 11.46 3.04
CA MET A 74 6.44 10.15 3.68
C MET A 74 5.60 9.10 2.94
N ILE A 75 6.11 8.57 1.83
CA ILE A 75 6.02 7.12 1.65
C ILE A 75 7.12 6.53 2.54
N GLY A 76 6.86 6.55 3.86
CA GLY A 76 7.73 5.88 4.81
C GLY A 76 7.96 4.47 4.32
N ILE A 77 9.24 4.07 4.24
CA ILE A 77 9.66 2.68 4.08
C ILE A 77 8.68 1.86 4.91
N LYS A 78 7.80 1.11 4.26
CA LYS A 78 6.81 0.30 4.99
C LYS A 78 7.65 -0.66 5.79
N THR A 79 7.80 -0.42 7.10
CA THR A 79 8.39 -1.39 8.01
C THR A 79 7.54 -2.62 7.85
N GLN A 80 8.08 -3.63 7.16
CA GLN A 80 7.39 -4.88 6.97
C GLN A 80 7.32 -5.52 8.36
N HIS A 81 6.20 -5.34 9.04
CA HIS A 81 5.95 -6.00 10.30
C HIS A 81 5.66 -7.47 10.01
N TYR A 82 6.59 -8.34 10.36
CA TYR A 82 6.37 -9.78 10.31
C TYR A 82 6.09 -10.31 11.72
N PHE A 83 5.22 -11.31 11.80
CA PHE A 83 4.99 -12.07 13.03
C PHE A 83 5.90 -13.29 13.05
N GLU A 84 6.95 -13.24 13.85
CA GLU A 84 7.74 -14.43 14.18
C GLU A 84 7.10 -15.16 15.36
N ARG A 85 7.14 -16.51 15.32
CA ARG A 85 6.85 -17.33 16.50
C ARG A 85 8.15 -17.57 17.25
N LYS A 86 8.18 -17.21 18.52
CA LYS A 86 9.30 -17.59 19.40
C LYS A 86 9.44 -19.09 19.58
N LEU A 87 10.69 -19.54 19.59
CA LEU A 87 11.07 -20.93 19.85
C LEU A 87 10.90 -21.28 21.33
N GLY A 88 10.43 -22.50 21.62
CA GLY A 88 10.33 -23.06 22.97
C GLY A 88 8.94 -23.59 23.33
N VAL A 89 8.81 -24.09 24.56
CA VAL A 89 7.55 -24.66 25.08
C VAL A 89 6.51 -23.56 25.28
N THR A 90 5.29 -23.76 24.77
CA THR A 90 4.22 -22.74 24.77
C THR A 90 3.97 -22.09 26.14
N HIS A 91 4.08 -22.83 27.24
CA HIS A 91 3.84 -22.31 28.58
C HIS A 91 4.86 -21.24 29.03
N THR A 92 6.13 -21.38 28.62
CA THR A 92 7.22 -20.47 29.01
C THR A 92 7.26 -19.22 28.13
N VAL A 93 6.88 -19.36 26.86
CA VAL A 93 6.98 -18.30 25.85
C VAL A 93 5.75 -17.39 25.82
N ARG A 94 4.55 -17.92 26.10
CA ARG A 94 3.29 -17.16 25.97
C ARG A 94 3.24 -15.96 26.92
N ARG A 95 2.99 -14.77 26.38
CA ARG A 95 2.83 -13.53 27.16
C ARG A 95 1.52 -12.83 26.82
N TYR A 96 1.09 -11.91 27.67
CA TYR A 96 -0.02 -11.02 27.32
C TYR A 96 0.48 -9.93 26.36
N ARG A 97 -0.35 -9.53 25.41
CA ARG A 97 -0.13 -8.26 24.70
C ARG A 97 -0.27 -7.11 25.71
N LYS A 98 0.75 -6.25 25.79
CA LYS A 98 0.85 -5.17 26.80
C LYS A 98 -0.40 -4.29 26.83
N GLN A 99 -0.88 -3.85 25.66
CA GLN A 99 -2.07 -3.01 25.52
C GLN A 99 -3.33 -3.73 26.01
N CYS A 100 -3.61 -4.93 25.51
CA CYS A 100 -4.83 -5.66 25.90
C CYS A 100 -4.88 -5.99 27.39
N TYR A 101 -3.74 -6.32 28.02
CA TYR A 101 -3.71 -6.51 29.46
C TYR A 101 -3.97 -5.21 30.21
N ALA A 102 -3.36 -4.09 29.80
CA ALA A 102 -3.57 -2.79 30.42
C ALA A 102 -5.05 -2.35 30.33
N GLU A 103 -5.67 -2.48 29.17
CA GLU A 103 -7.09 -2.18 28.96
C GLU A 103 -8.01 -3.04 29.83
N ASN A 104 -7.77 -4.35 29.89
CA ASN A 104 -8.58 -5.25 30.71
C ASN A 104 -8.38 -5.03 32.20
N VAL A 105 -7.17 -4.67 32.65
CA VAL A 105 -6.90 -4.31 34.04
C VAL A 105 -7.60 -3.01 34.41
N ALA A 106 -7.55 -2.00 33.53
CA ALA A 106 -8.24 -0.73 33.74
C ALA A 106 -9.77 -0.91 33.84
N ARG A 107 -10.34 -1.80 33.01
CA ARG A 107 -11.79 -2.02 32.95
C ARG A 107 -12.33 -2.95 34.05
N LEU A 108 -11.62 -4.03 34.37
CA LEU A 108 -12.15 -5.13 35.20
C LEU A 108 -11.38 -5.33 36.50
N GLY A 109 -10.31 -4.56 36.73
CA GLY A 109 -9.36 -4.78 37.80
C GLY A 109 -8.39 -5.93 37.50
N ARG A 110 -7.32 -6.01 38.30
CA ARG A 110 -6.19 -6.93 38.05
C ARG A 110 -6.60 -8.40 37.96
N THR A 111 -7.43 -8.86 38.91
CA THR A 111 -7.77 -10.28 39.05
C THR A 111 -8.61 -10.78 37.89
N LYS A 112 -9.68 -10.05 37.53
CA LYS A 112 -10.52 -10.38 36.37
C LYS A 112 -9.77 -10.15 35.05
N GLY A 113 -8.95 -9.09 34.96
CA GLY A 113 -8.13 -8.81 33.78
C GLY A 113 -7.15 -9.95 33.45
N LYS A 114 -6.56 -10.60 34.46
CA LYS A 114 -5.65 -11.74 34.26
C LYS A 114 -6.36 -12.97 33.67
N ILE A 115 -7.60 -13.24 34.07
CA ILE A 115 -8.38 -14.40 33.62
C ILE A 115 -8.88 -14.18 32.19
N VAL A 116 -9.37 -12.97 31.90
CA VAL A 116 -9.99 -12.63 30.61
C VAL A 116 -8.94 -12.41 29.51
N THR A 117 -7.76 -11.91 29.84
CA THR A 117 -6.74 -11.61 28.82
C THR A 117 -6.06 -12.88 28.33
N LYS A 118 -6.16 -13.15 27.01
CA LYS A 118 -5.48 -14.29 26.38
C LYS A 118 -3.95 -14.07 26.32
N LYS A 119 -3.18 -15.09 26.68
CA LYS A 119 -1.73 -15.15 26.41
C LYS A 119 -1.48 -15.77 25.04
N VAL A 120 -0.56 -15.19 24.28
CA VAL A 120 -0.20 -15.66 22.93
C VAL A 120 1.30 -15.93 22.89
N ALA A 121 1.69 -17.01 22.21
CA ALA A 121 3.08 -17.24 21.83
C ALA A 121 3.35 -16.39 20.58
N THR A 122 3.87 -15.19 20.84
CA THR A 122 4.42 -14.27 19.82
C THR A 122 5.92 -14.29 20.03
#